data_AF-A0A9E5IUQ0-F1
#
_entry.id   AF-A0A9E5IUQ0-F1
#
_cell.length_a   1.000
_cell.length_b   1.000
_cell.length_c   1.000
_cell.angle_alpha   90.00
_cell.angle_beta   90.00
_cell.angle_gamma   90.00
#
_symmetry.space_group_name_H-M   'P 1'
#
loop_
_entity.id
_entity.type
_entity.pdbx_description
1 polymer ?
#
loop_
_entity_poly.entity_id
_entity_poly.type
_entity_poly.pdbx_seq_one_letter_code
_entity_poly.pdbx_strand_id
1 'polypeptide(L)'
;MPDLENDLVKDREEWYAARPDYMVRMTERSRKYLFHIVEELERRNMPTELALLPFIESAFNPEAVSSAKAAGMWQFMPATGKYFDLKQNMFRDERRGVVESTRAALDYLQKLYGMFGDWHLALAAYNWGEGSVSRALAKNKAAGLGLTYSDLNMPTETRYYVPKLQAVKNIISQPQSFNARLPLIQNHPYFRSVSITRDIDVKLAANFAGISLDDFKALNPSMSRPVILAAGTPEILLPWDNADKFLRRLEEHANKPLASWTAWSVPKTMKIADVAKSVNMSEKELRSINPIPNGMQIKQGSTLLVTRQGKLDNDVTEHLADNAQISFAPEVVLRRIMVTALKGDTLATLAARHDVTPANIAAWNKLKMPVALKPGQSIAILVPTTASAKGSKTSPKKSSINTGVKAAPSQNHGNGPKAKSQANAKAHKQVTKDAKASTQSGSKAP
;
A
#
# COMPACT_ATOMS: atom_id res chain seq x y z
N MET A 1 10.25 13.25 26.80
CA MET A 1 9.32 14.36 26.42
C MET A 1 8.79 15.00 27.70
N PRO A 2 8.48 16.31 27.77
CA PRO A 2 7.87 16.90 28.96
C PRO A 2 6.57 16.18 29.32
N ASP A 3 6.32 15.94 30.61
CA ASP A 3 5.06 15.34 31.02
C ASP A 3 3.90 16.33 30.84
N LEU A 4 2.76 15.81 30.40
CA LEU A 4 1.51 16.56 30.33
C LEU A 4 0.68 16.26 31.58
N GLU A 5 0.33 17.28 32.35
CA GLU A 5 -0.53 17.15 33.53
C GLU A 5 -1.80 17.97 33.34
N ASN A 6 -2.93 17.31 33.11
CA ASN A 6 -4.25 17.96 33.04
C ASN A 6 -5.39 16.94 33.26
N ASP A 7 -6.61 17.44 33.36
CA ASP A 7 -7.80 16.62 33.60
C ASP A 7 -8.05 15.55 32.53
N LEU A 8 -7.63 15.78 31.28
CA LEU A 8 -7.78 14.79 30.20
C LEU A 8 -6.86 13.58 30.42
N VAL A 9 -5.68 13.81 31.01
CA VAL A 9 -4.74 12.72 31.35
C VAL A 9 -5.37 11.86 32.44
N LYS A 10 -5.85 12.49 33.52
CA LYS A 10 -6.52 11.79 34.62
C LYS A 10 -7.75 11.00 34.15
N ASP A 11 -8.60 11.59 33.31
CA ASP A 11 -9.75 10.91 32.71
C ASP A 11 -9.32 9.67 31.90
N ARG A 12 -8.20 9.74 31.16
CA ARG A 12 -7.69 8.57 30.42
C ARG A 12 -7.04 7.54 31.32
N GLU A 13 -6.34 7.94 32.38
CA GLU A 13 -5.80 7.03 33.40
C GLU A 13 -6.91 6.20 34.04
N GLU A 14 -7.98 6.85 34.50
CA GLU A 14 -9.17 6.18 35.06
C GLU A 14 -9.82 5.25 34.02
N TRP A 15 -9.91 5.69 32.76
CA TRP A 15 -10.46 4.88 31.68
C TRP A 15 -9.67 3.59 31.41
N TYR A 16 -8.33 3.65 31.42
CA TYR A 16 -7.45 2.50 31.22
C TYR A 16 -7.41 1.61 32.47
N ALA A 17 -7.33 2.19 33.66
CA ALA A 17 -7.33 1.47 34.94
C ALA A 17 -8.62 0.66 35.14
N ALA A 18 -9.77 1.19 34.71
CA ALA A 18 -11.04 0.48 34.70
C ALA A 18 -11.11 -0.67 33.66
N ARG A 19 -10.07 -0.89 32.85
CA ARG A 19 -10.02 -1.89 31.76
C ARG A 19 -8.73 -2.73 31.84
N PRO A 20 -8.50 -3.47 32.93
CA PRO A 20 -7.26 -4.24 33.13
C PRO A 20 -7.02 -5.27 32.01
N ASP A 21 -8.05 -5.98 31.55
CA ASP A 21 -7.93 -6.95 30.45
C ASP A 21 -7.49 -6.31 29.13
N TYR A 22 -7.86 -5.04 28.91
CA TYR A 22 -7.41 -4.31 27.74
C TYR A 22 -5.92 -3.98 27.84
N MET A 23 -5.47 -3.51 29.00
CA MET A 23 -4.05 -3.23 29.26
C MET A 23 -3.18 -4.48 29.14
N VAL A 24 -3.62 -5.60 29.74
CA VAL A 24 -2.93 -6.90 29.61
C VAL A 24 -2.81 -7.31 28.15
N ARG A 25 -3.92 -7.24 27.39
CA ARG A 25 -3.93 -7.61 25.97
C ARG A 25 -2.98 -6.75 25.13
N MET A 26 -2.97 -5.43 25.34
CA MET A 26 -2.05 -4.54 24.62
C MET A 26 -0.61 -4.83 24.98
N THR A 27 -0.31 -5.06 26.26
CA THR A 27 1.04 -5.37 26.73
C THR A 27 1.52 -6.71 26.15
N GLU A 28 0.70 -7.76 26.16
CA GLU A 28 1.06 -9.05 25.55
C GLU A 28 1.32 -8.95 24.04
N ARG A 29 0.53 -8.13 23.33
CA ARG A 29 0.76 -7.89 21.90
C ARG A 29 2.07 -7.13 21.68
N SER A 30 2.38 -6.16 22.53
CA SER A 30 3.59 -5.34 22.42
C SER A 30 4.88 -6.14 22.58
N ARG A 31 4.86 -7.25 23.34
CA ARG A 31 6.02 -8.14 23.60
C ARG A 31 6.83 -8.46 22.34
N LYS A 32 6.17 -8.66 21.19
CA LYS A 32 6.82 -9.06 19.93
C LYS A 32 7.62 -7.93 19.27
N TYR A 33 7.26 -6.68 19.52
CA TYR A 33 7.70 -5.54 18.70
C TYR A 33 8.37 -4.42 19.51
N LEU A 34 8.08 -4.34 20.82
CA LEU A 34 8.49 -3.22 21.66
C LEU A 34 10.01 -3.03 21.69
N PHE A 35 10.78 -4.12 21.82
CA PHE A 35 12.25 -4.07 21.81
C PHE A 35 12.78 -3.40 20.54
N HIS A 36 12.30 -3.82 19.36
CA HIS A 36 12.72 -3.24 18.08
C HIS A 36 12.37 -1.74 18.00
N ILE A 37 11.16 -1.35 18.40
CA ILE A 37 10.73 0.05 18.35
C ILE A 37 11.58 0.93 19.28
N VAL A 38 11.86 0.45 20.51
CA VAL A 38 12.72 1.17 21.46
C VAL A 38 14.13 1.32 20.90
N GLU A 39 14.70 0.26 20.34
CA GLU A 39 16.03 0.30 19.73
C GLU A 39 16.10 1.31 18.57
N GLU A 40 15.10 1.35 17.70
CA GLU A 40 15.02 2.35 16.62
C GLU A 40 14.90 3.78 17.14
N LEU A 41 14.16 4.01 18.23
CA LEU A 41 14.04 5.32 18.86
C LEU A 41 15.37 5.77 19.49
N GLU A 42 16.04 4.88 20.23
CA GLU A 42 17.33 5.15 20.86
C GLU A 42 18.39 5.48 19.81
N ARG A 43 18.48 4.71 18.71
CA ARG A 43 19.42 5.01 17.61
C ARG A 43 19.17 6.39 16.97
N ARG A 44 17.95 6.91 17.05
CA ARG A 44 17.56 8.23 16.52
C ARG A 44 17.61 9.34 17.56
N ASN A 45 17.98 9.04 18.81
CA ASN A 45 17.88 9.96 19.96
C ASN A 45 16.47 10.57 20.11
N MET A 46 15.44 9.79 19.83
CA MET A 46 14.04 10.19 20.00
C MET A 46 13.52 9.74 21.38
N PRO A 47 12.49 10.42 21.94
CA PRO A 47 11.89 10.00 23.21
C PRO A 47 11.37 8.56 23.14
N THR A 48 11.82 7.70 24.06
CA THR A 48 11.47 6.28 24.06
C THR A 48 9.99 6.05 24.36
N GLU A 49 9.30 7.01 24.99
CA GLU A 49 7.85 6.90 25.24
C GLU A 49 7.02 6.92 23.96
N LEU A 50 7.59 7.37 22.82
CA LEU A 50 6.96 7.22 21.50
C LEU A 50 6.76 5.75 21.10
N ALA A 51 7.51 4.82 21.72
CA ALA A 51 7.27 3.39 21.56
C ALA A 51 5.88 2.95 22.05
N LEU A 52 5.20 3.79 22.84
CA LEU A 52 3.86 3.53 23.34
C LEU A 52 2.75 3.97 22.38
N LEU A 53 3.06 4.69 21.29
CA LEU A 53 2.05 5.12 20.32
C LEU A 53 1.19 3.98 19.76
N PRO A 54 1.75 2.80 19.44
CA PRO A 54 0.93 1.68 19.00
C PRO A 54 -0.11 1.17 20.02
N PHE A 55 0.03 1.47 21.33
CA PHE A 55 -1.04 1.18 22.31
C PHE A 55 -2.31 1.95 21.94
N ILE A 56 -2.17 3.23 21.61
CA ILE A 56 -3.30 4.13 21.37
C ILE A 56 -3.80 4.09 19.93
N GLU A 57 -2.95 3.69 18.98
CA GLU A 57 -3.30 3.57 17.56
C GLU A 57 -4.01 2.25 17.24
N SER A 58 -3.44 1.13 17.66
CA SER A 58 -3.86 -0.19 17.19
C SER A 58 -3.97 -1.25 18.28
N ALA A 59 -3.69 -0.90 19.54
CA ALA A 59 -3.46 -1.88 20.60
C ALA A 59 -2.37 -2.89 20.20
N PHE A 60 -1.28 -2.40 19.58
CA PHE A 60 -0.16 -3.20 19.07
C PHE A 60 -0.58 -4.29 18.06
N ASN A 61 -1.66 -4.07 17.31
CA ASN A 61 -2.15 -5.02 16.30
C ASN A 61 -1.68 -4.61 14.89
N PRO A 62 -0.71 -5.32 14.28
CA PRO A 62 -0.24 -5.00 12.93
C PRO A 62 -1.26 -5.35 11.83
N GLU A 63 -2.31 -6.10 12.12
CA GLU A 63 -3.37 -6.39 11.15
C GLU A 63 -4.52 -5.38 11.20
N ALA A 64 -4.48 -4.42 12.15
CA ALA A 64 -5.56 -3.45 12.35
C ALA A 64 -5.85 -2.64 11.09
N VAL A 65 -7.15 -2.45 10.78
CA VAL A 65 -7.63 -1.57 9.71
C VAL A 65 -8.76 -0.71 10.25
N SER A 66 -8.63 0.61 10.17
CA SER A 66 -9.68 1.54 10.58
C SER A 66 -10.78 1.68 9.52
N SER A 67 -11.90 2.29 9.90
CA SER A 67 -12.97 2.68 8.97
C SER A 67 -12.45 3.60 7.86
N ALA A 68 -11.50 4.48 8.18
CA ALA A 68 -10.82 5.39 7.25
C ALA A 68 -9.71 4.72 6.42
N LYS A 69 -9.52 3.39 6.55
CA LYS A 69 -8.48 2.60 5.85
C LYS A 69 -7.04 2.86 6.32
N ALA A 70 -6.86 3.45 7.49
CA ALA A 70 -5.58 3.40 8.19
C ALA A 70 -5.24 1.94 8.48
N ALA A 71 -3.98 1.53 8.31
CA ALA A 71 -3.58 0.14 8.46
C ALA A 71 -2.33 -0.02 9.31
N GLY A 72 -2.25 -1.15 10.00
CA GLY A 72 -1.06 -1.57 10.72
C GLY A 72 -0.94 -1.03 12.13
N MET A 73 0.18 -1.37 12.74
CA MET A 73 0.48 -1.07 14.14
C MET A 73 0.51 0.46 14.39
N TRP A 74 0.98 1.20 13.40
CA TRP A 74 1.11 2.67 13.40
C TRP A 74 -0.05 3.40 12.71
N GLN A 75 -1.09 2.67 12.27
CA GLN A 75 -2.29 3.21 11.60
C GLN A 75 -1.97 4.18 10.44
N PHE A 76 -1.13 3.74 9.49
CA PHE A 76 -0.83 4.55 8.31
C PHE A 76 -2.03 4.66 7.36
N MET A 77 -2.42 5.89 7.04
CA MET A 77 -3.29 6.17 5.90
C MET A 77 -2.61 5.76 4.58
N PRO A 78 -3.34 5.29 3.55
CA PRO A 78 -2.74 4.80 2.31
C PRO A 78 -1.79 5.80 1.65
N ALA A 79 -2.22 7.07 1.53
CA ALA A 79 -1.43 8.13 0.91
C ALA A 79 -0.18 8.47 1.73
N THR A 80 -0.32 8.60 3.06
CA THR A 80 0.81 8.85 3.97
C THR A 80 1.83 7.72 3.92
N GLY A 81 1.37 6.46 3.93
CA GLY A 81 2.25 5.31 3.79
C GLY A 81 3.08 5.36 2.51
N LYS A 82 2.46 5.68 1.36
CA LYS A 82 3.19 5.83 0.09
C LYS A 82 4.20 6.98 0.13
N TYR A 83 3.85 8.09 0.78
CA TYR A 83 4.76 9.22 0.94
C TYR A 83 6.02 8.84 1.73
N PHE A 84 5.89 7.95 2.71
CA PHE A 84 7.03 7.39 3.46
C PHE A 84 7.55 6.05 2.88
N ASP A 85 7.35 5.84 1.58
CA ASP A 85 7.83 4.68 0.81
C ASP A 85 7.41 3.30 1.34
N LEU A 86 6.23 3.21 1.94
CA LEU A 86 5.60 1.93 2.25
C LEU A 86 4.90 1.39 1.01
N LYS A 87 5.44 0.31 0.44
CA LYS A 87 4.89 -0.35 -0.74
C LYS A 87 3.53 -0.96 -0.41
N GLN A 88 2.61 -0.77 -1.34
CA GLN A 88 1.21 -1.17 -1.22
C GLN A 88 0.77 -1.74 -2.58
N ASN A 89 0.75 -3.06 -2.70
CA ASN A 89 0.39 -3.76 -3.92
C ASN A 89 -0.36 -5.07 -3.64
N MET A 90 -0.55 -5.90 -4.66
CA MET A 90 -1.28 -7.17 -4.53
C MET A 90 -0.66 -8.14 -3.52
N PHE A 91 0.66 -8.14 -3.38
CA PHE A 91 1.42 -9.13 -2.60
C PHE A 91 1.68 -8.65 -1.18
N ARG A 92 1.95 -7.35 -1.00
CA ARG A 92 2.29 -6.77 0.29
C ARG A 92 1.67 -5.41 0.55
N ASP A 93 1.40 -5.16 1.83
CA ASP A 93 1.02 -3.85 2.39
C ASP A 93 1.96 -3.53 3.55
N GLU A 94 3.06 -2.83 3.26
CA GLU A 94 4.13 -2.53 4.23
C GLU A 94 3.69 -1.59 5.35
N ARG A 95 2.49 -0.99 5.25
CA ARG A 95 1.86 -0.31 6.40
C ARG A 95 1.63 -1.23 7.58
N ARG A 96 1.48 -2.53 7.32
CA ARG A 96 1.38 -3.56 8.35
C ARG A 96 2.75 -4.07 8.81
N GLY A 97 3.77 -3.99 7.95
CA GLY A 97 5.10 -4.57 8.19
C GLY A 97 5.78 -3.98 9.42
N VAL A 98 6.38 -4.81 10.27
CA VAL A 98 6.91 -4.37 11.57
C VAL A 98 8.07 -3.40 11.41
N VAL A 99 9.05 -3.74 10.57
CA VAL A 99 10.27 -2.96 10.38
C VAL A 99 9.98 -1.72 9.51
N GLU A 100 9.30 -1.92 8.38
CA GLU A 100 9.06 -0.86 7.40
C GLU A 100 8.15 0.23 7.98
N SER A 101 7.04 -0.16 8.62
CA SER A 101 6.11 0.82 9.21
C SER A 101 6.70 1.52 10.44
N THR A 102 7.56 0.86 11.22
CA THR A 102 8.27 1.51 12.33
C THR A 102 9.24 2.56 11.81
N ARG A 103 10.09 2.22 10.84
CA ARG A 103 10.96 3.20 10.18
C ARG A 103 10.14 4.40 9.68
N ALA A 104 9.08 4.14 8.91
CA ALA A 104 8.24 5.21 8.34
C ALA A 104 7.56 6.07 9.43
N ALA A 105 7.07 5.48 10.51
CA ALA A 105 6.42 6.22 11.60
C ALA A 105 7.42 7.14 12.31
N LEU A 106 8.61 6.63 12.59
CA LEU A 106 9.66 7.41 13.23
C LEU A 106 10.21 8.50 12.29
N ASP A 107 10.34 8.23 10.99
CA ASP A 107 10.67 9.25 9.98
C ASP A 107 9.61 10.36 9.96
N TYR A 108 8.33 9.99 10.02
CA TYR A 108 7.24 10.95 10.05
C TYR A 108 7.24 11.79 11.32
N LEU A 109 7.34 11.15 12.49
CA LEU A 109 7.42 11.85 13.78
C LEU A 109 8.63 12.79 13.85
N GLN A 110 9.78 12.38 13.31
CA GLN A 110 10.97 13.22 13.25
C GLN A 110 10.75 14.45 12.35
N LYS A 111 10.09 14.29 11.19
CA LYS A 111 9.69 15.41 10.32
C LYS A 111 8.76 16.36 11.06
N LEU A 112 7.73 15.84 11.73
CA LEU A 112 6.75 16.63 12.47
C LEU A 112 7.40 17.41 13.61
N TYR A 113 8.32 16.78 14.35
CA TYR A 113 9.09 17.47 15.37
C TYR A 113 9.96 18.58 14.77
N GLY A 114 10.61 18.34 13.62
CA GLY A 114 11.35 19.37 12.90
C GLY A 114 10.49 20.55 12.44
N MET A 115 9.20 20.34 12.18
CA MET A 115 8.26 21.40 11.80
C MET A 115 7.78 22.24 12.99
N PHE A 116 7.53 21.61 14.14
CA PHE A 116 6.86 22.27 15.28
C PHE A 116 7.77 22.55 16.47
N GLY A 117 8.93 21.91 16.57
CA GLY A 117 9.87 22.03 17.70
C GLY A 117 9.36 21.48 19.04
N ASP A 118 8.16 20.88 19.04
CA ASP A 118 7.47 20.40 20.23
C ASP A 118 6.84 19.04 19.95
N TRP A 119 7.06 18.09 20.85
CA TRP A 119 6.56 16.73 20.68
C TRP A 119 5.05 16.62 20.82
N HIS A 120 4.40 17.43 21.67
CA HIS A 120 2.94 17.40 21.80
C HIS A 120 2.26 17.91 20.51
N LEU A 121 2.80 18.95 19.89
CA LEU A 121 2.36 19.43 18.58
C LEU A 121 2.67 18.44 17.46
N ALA A 122 3.83 17.78 17.50
CA ALA A 122 4.18 16.72 16.55
C ALA A 122 3.19 15.55 16.63
N LEU A 123 2.84 15.11 17.84
CA LEU A 123 1.85 14.06 18.08
C LEU A 123 0.45 14.50 17.64
N ALA A 124 0.04 15.74 17.91
CA ALA A 124 -1.21 16.29 17.39
C ALA A 124 -1.25 16.28 15.85
N ALA A 125 -0.13 16.61 15.20
CA ALA A 125 -0.01 16.62 13.75
C ALA A 125 0.02 15.20 13.15
N TYR A 126 0.54 14.22 13.89
CA TYR A 126 0.49 12.82 13.48
C TYR A 126 -0.97 12.35 13.34
N ASN A 127 -1.83 12.68 14.31
CA ASN A 127 -3.24 12.31 14.32
C ASN A 127 -4.12 13.20 13.42
N TRP A 128 -3.94 14.53 13.45
CA TRP A 128 -4.84 15.50 12.79
C TRP A 128 -4.32 16.05 11.45
N GLY A 129 -3.06 15.76 11.14
CA GLY A 129 -2.35 16.26 9.98
C GLY A 129 -1.62 17.58 10.23
N GLU A 130 -0.39 17.65 9.72
CA GLU A 130 0.52 18.81 9.85
C GLU A 130 -0.08 20.14 9.36
N GLY A 131 -0.86 20.10 8.28
CA GLY A 131 -1.52 21.30 7.75
C GLY A 131 -2.61 21.84 8.68
N SER A 132 -3.31 20.97 9.41
CA SER A 132 -4.35 21.35 10.36
C SER A 132 -3.75 22.04 11.59
N VAL A 133 -2.69 21.45 12.14
CA VAL A 133 -1.95 22.03 13.28
C VAL A 133 -1.32 23.36 12.90
N SER A 134 -0.66 23.47 11.73
CA SER A 134 -0.09 24.73 11.24
C SER A 134 -1.14 25.84 11.10
N ARG A 135 -2.34 25.53 10.57
CA ARG A 135 -3.44 26.51 10.48
C ARG A 135 -3.95 26.92 11.86
N ALA A 136 -4.07 25.98 12.80
CA ALA A 136 -4.51 26.28 14.16
C ALA A 136 -3.50 27.18 14.89
N LEU A 137 -2.20 26.89 14.78
CA LEU A 137 -1.13 27.73 15.31
C LEU A 137 -1.15 29.14 14.70
N ALA A 138 -1.26 29.25 13.37
CA ALA A 138 -1.32 30.54 12.70
C ALA A 138 -2.53 31.37 13.16
N LYS A 139 -3.70 30.72 13.34
CA LYS A 139 -4.91 31.36 13.85
C LYS A 139 -4.73 31.86 15.28
N ASN A 140 -4.20 31.03 16.18
CA ASN A 140 -3.94 31.44 17.56
C ASN A 140 -2.91 32.58 17.63
N LYS A 141 -1.84 32.49 16.84
CA LYS A 141 -0.81 33.54 16.75
C LYS A 141 -1.40 34.88 16.31
N ALA A 142 -2.25 34.87 15.28
CA ALA A 142 -2.92 36.07 14.79
C ALA A 142 -3.90 36.67 15.83
N ALA A 143 -4.45 35.84 16.72
CA ALA A 143 -5.32 36.24 17.81
C ALA A 143 -4.58 36.57 19.13
N GLY A 144 -3.24 36.47 19.18
CA GLY A 144 -2.46 36.66 20.40
C GLY A 144 -2.68 35.58 21.47
N LEU A 145 -3.18 34.40 21.07
CA LEU A 145 -3.41 33.26 21.97
C LEU A 145 -2.17 32.37 22.08
N GLY A 146 -2.16 31.51 23.10
CA GLY A 146 -1.12 30.52 23.30
C GLY A 146 -0.95 29.57 22.10
N LEU A 147 0.25 29.02 21.96
CA LEU A 147 0.67 28.19 20.83
C LEU A 147 1.04 26.76 21.25
N THR A 148 0.75 26.39 22.50
CA THR A 148 1.01 25.02 22.99
C THR A 148 -0.12 24.08 22.56
N TYR A 149 0.13 22.78 22.68
CA TYR A 149 -0.89 21.74 22.47
C TYR A 149 -2.22 22.04 23.17
N SER A 150 -2.16 22.47 24.43
CA SER A 150 -3.34 22.74 25.25
C SER A 150 -4.10 24.00 24.84
N ASP A 151 -3.46 24.93 24.12
CA ASP A 151 -4.06 26.19 23.66
C ASP A 151 -4.80 26.05 22.32
N LEU A 152 -4.51 24.98 21.57
CA LEU A 152 -5.07 24.79 20.24
C LEU A 152 -6.50 24.27 20.30
N ASN A 153 -7.40 24.91 19.56
CA ASN A 153 -8.73 24.36 19.31
C ASN A 153 -8.65 23.23 18.27
N MET A 154 -8.70 21.99 18.75
CA MET A 154 -8.56 20.77 17.96
C MET A 154 -9.80 19.87 18.10
N PRO A 155 -10.04 18.95 17.13
CA PRO A 155 -11.05 17.91 17.29
C PRO A 155 -10.82 17.09 18.56
N THR A 156 -11.90 16.58 19.14
CA THR A 156 -11.86 15.80 20.40
C THR A 156 -10.86 14.67 20.33
N GLU A 157 -10.82 13.92 19.23
CA GLU A 157 -9.87 12.81 19.05
C GLU A 157 -8.42 13.25 19.26
N THR A 158 -8.01 14.35 18.62
CA THR A 158 -6.67 14.92 18.70
C THR A 158 -6.37 15.53 20.06
N ARG A 159 -7.37 16.18 20.70
CA ARG A 159 -7.25 16.70 22.07
C ARG A 159 -6.99 15.62 23.12
N TYR A 160 -7.43 14.39 22.86
CA TYR A 160 -7.16 13.24 23.72
C TYR A 160 -5.92 12.45 23.30
N TYR A 161 -5.27 12.80 22.19
CA TYR A 161 -4.19 11.98 21.63
C TYR A 161 -2.95 11.92 22.54
N VAL A 162 -2.43 13.08 22.96
CA VAL A 162 -1.31 13.15 23.92
C VAL A 162 -1.74 12.68 25.31
N PRO A 163 -2.92 13.05 25.85
CA PRO A 163 -3.39 12.53 27.13
C PRO A 163 -3.50 11.01 27.19
N LYS A 164 -3.94 10.33 26.13
CA LYS A 164 -3.97 8.86 26.07
C LYS A 164 -2.56 8.27 26.18
N LEU A 165 -1.59 8.84 25.47
CA LEU A 165 -0.20 8.39 25.52
C LEU A 165 0.40 8.58 26.92
N GLN A 166 0.19 9.76 27.52
CA GLN A 166 0.66 10.06 28.88
C GLN A 166 0.03 9.11 29.90
N ALA A 167 -1.27 8.84 29.82
CA ALA A 167 -1.94 7.90 30.71
C ALA A 167 -1.35 6.49 30.62
N VAL A 168 -1.08 6.00 29.40
CA VAL A 168 -0.42 4.70 29.19
C VAL A 168 1.00 4.71 29.77
N LYS A 169 1.77 5.78 29.55
CA LYS A 169 3.10 5.97 30.15
C LYS A 169 3.05 5.89 31.68
N ASN A 170 2.11 6.60 32.31
CA ASN A 170 1.97 6.65 33.76
C ASN A 170 1.62 5.26 34.34
N ILE A 171 0.67 4.55 33.71
CA ILE A 171 0.27 3.20 34.13
C ILE A 171 1.41 2.19 33.98
N ILE A 172 2.15 2.23 32.87
CA ILE A 172 3.29 1.31 32.65
C ILE A 172 4.44 1.61 33.63
N SER A 173 4.67 2.89 33.93
CA SER A 173 5.75 3.31 34.84
C SER A 173 5.44 2.99 36.30
N GLN A 174 4.16 3.01 36.70
CA GLN A 174 3.72 2.81 38.09
C GLN A 174 2.46 1.93 38.17
N PRO A 175 2.51 0.66 37.72
CA PRO A 175 1.32 -0.16 37.58
C PRO A 175 0.60 -0.40 38.91
N GLN A 176 1.31 -0.45 40.04
CA GLN A 176 0.69 -0.64 41.36
C GLN A 176 -0.22 0.55 41.73
N SER A 177 0.16 1.79 41.39
CA SER A 177 -0.63 3.00 41.69
C SER A 177 -2.00 3.00 40.98
N PHE A 178 -2.12 2.24 39.89
CA PHE A 178 -3.35 2.11 39.10
C PHE A 178 -4.04 0.75 39.25
N ASN A 179 -3.64 -0.07 40.23
CA ASN A 179 -4.11 -1.45 40.40
C ASN A 179 -3.97 -2.30 39.12
N ALA A 180 -3.00 -1.98 38.27
CA ALA A 180 -2.72 -2.69 37.03
C ALA A 180 -1.74 -3.84 37.28
N ARG A 181 -2.00 -4.99 36.65
CA ARG A 181 -1.06 -6.12 36.60
C ARG A 181 -0.64 -6.33 35.16
N LEU A 182 0.58 -5.92 34.83
CA LEU A 182 1.11 -6.01 33.48
C LEU A 182 2.03 -7.22 33.37
N PRO A 183 1.97 -7.99 32.27
CA PRO A 183 2.90 -9.08 32.03
C PRO A 183 4.32 -8.56 31.85
N LEU A 184 5.29 -9.35 32.32
CA LEU A 184 6.70 -9.04 32.13
C LEU A 184 7.08 -9.19 30.65
N ILE A 185 7.60 -8.11 30.07
CA ILE A 185 8.24 -8.11 28.76
C ILE A 185 9.75 -8.18 28.98
N GLN A 186 10.40 -9.19 28.40
CA GLN A 186 11.84 -9.33 28.47
C GLN A 186 12.53 -8.30 27.58
N ASN A 187 13.65 -7.74 28.03
CA ASN A 187 14.43 -6.75 27.29
C ASN A 187 15.47 -7.42 26.37
N HIS A 188 14.99 -8.14 25.37
CA HIS A 188 15.83 -8.75 24.32
C HIS A 188 15.06 -8.79 22.99
N PRO A 189 15.74 -8.91 21.83
CA PRO A 189 15.06 -9.03 20.56
C PRO A 189 14.13 -10.25 20.55
N TYR A 190 12.90 -10.05 20.08
CA TYR A 190 11.95 -11.15 19.89
C TYR A 190 12.20 -11.88 18.58
N PHE A 191 12.55 -11.14 17.52
CA PHE A 191 12.72 -11.64 16.17
C PHE A 191 14.08 -11.26 15.58
N ARG A 192 14.48 -11.98 14.54
CA ARG A 192 15.63 -11.72 13.67
C ARG A 192 15.14 -11.61 12.23
N SER A 193 15.73 -10.69 11.47
CA SER A 193 15.54 -10.62 10.02
C SER A 193 16.40 -11.69 9.33
N VAL A 194 15.79 -12.44 8.42
CA VAL A 194 16.43 -13.52 7.67
C VAL A 194 16.22 -13.31 6.18
N SER A 195 17.31 -13.27 5.42
CA SER A 195 17.25 -13.07 3.98
C SER A 195 16.79 -14.34 3.25
N ILE A 196 15.99 -14.15 2.20
CA ILE A 196 15.59 -15.18 1.24
C ILE A 196 15.96 -14.73 -0.16
N THR A 197 16.43 -15.65 -0.99
CA THR A 197 16.85 -15.37 -2.38
C THR A 197 15.94 -15.98 -3.42
N ARG A 198 14.99 -16.81 -3.00
CA ARG A 198 14.01 -17.52 -3.83
C ARG A 198 12.63 -17.38 -3.24
N ASP A 199 11.63 -17.35 -4.10
CA ASP A 199 10.24 -17.31 -3.65
C ASP A 199 9.92 -18.55 -2.82
N ILE A 200 9.16 -18.37 -1.75
CA ILE A 200 8.83 -19.45 -0.81
C ILE A 200 7.38 -19.35 -0.38
N ASP A 201 6.70 -20.49 -0.31
CA ASP A 201 5.35 -20.54 0.25
C ASP A 201 5.38 -20.18 1.74
N VAL A 202 4.47 -19.32 2.18
CA VAL A 202 4.39 -18.87 3.59
C VAL A 202 4.26 -20.06 4.55
N LYS A 203 3.50 -21.09 4.16
CA LYS A 203 3.36 -22.33 4.95
C LYS A 203 4.67 -23.10 5.04
N LEU A 204 5.47 -23.13 3.98
CA LEU A 204 6.76 -23.81 3.97
C LEU A 204 7.77 -23.04 4.83
N ALA A 205 7.78 -21.71 4.73
CA ALA A 205 8.62 -20.86 5.56
C ALA A 205 8.33 -21.04 7.06
N ALA A 206 7.04 -21.05 7.45
CA ALA A 206 6.63 -21.32 8.83
C ALA A 206 7.05 -22.73 9.29
N ASN A 207 6.92 -23.74 8.42
CA ASN A 207 7.36 -25.10 8.71
C ASN A 207 8.88 -25.20 8.92
N PHE A 208 9.67 -24.55 8.06
CA PHE A 208 11.13 -24.52 8.15
C PHE A 208 11.59 -23.86 9.45
N ALA A 209 10.95 -22.75 9.85
CA ALA A 209 11.18 -22.12 11.14
C ALA A 209 10.66 -22.98 12.31
N GLY A 210 9.72 -23.89 12.06
CA GLY A 210 9.10 -24.72 13.09
C GLY A 210 8.18 -23.93 14.01
N ILE A 211 7.44 -22.97 13.45
CA ILE A 211 6.47 -22.13 14.17
C ILE A 211 5.08 -22.29 13.56
N SER A 212 4.05 -21.84 14.28
CA SER A 212 2.70 -21.82 13.73
C SER A 212 2.59 -20.81 12.58
N LEU A 213 1.62 -21.03 11.68
CA LEU A 213 1.34 -20.06 10.60
C LEU A 213 0.93 -18.70 11.17
N ASP A 214 0.23 -18.68 12.30
CA ASP A 214 -0.23 -17.46 12.93
C ASP A 214 0.92 -16.68 13.57
N ASP A 215 1.89 -17.36 14.19
CA ASP A 215 3.11 -16.71 14.69
C ASP A 215 3.96 -16.15 13.55
N PHE A 216 4.07 -16.87 12.44
CA PHE A 216 4.77 -16.38 11.25
C PHE A 216 4.10 -15.11 10.71
N LYS A 217 2.77 -15.12 10.58
CA LYS A 217 1.99 -13.97 10.09
C LYS A 217 2.02 -12.79 11.06
N ALA A 218 2.05 -13.04 12.38
CA ALA A 218 2.16 -11.98 13.37
C ALA A 218 3.45 -11.18 13.19
N LEU A 219 4.56 -11.83 12.84
CA LEU A 219 5.82 -11.16 12.54
C LEU A 219 5.91 -10.63 11.09
N ASN A 220 5.20 -11.25 10.14
CA ASN A 220 5.20 -10.87 8.72
C ASN A 220 3.82 -10.42 8.20
N PRO A 221 3.16 -9.46 8.87
CA PRO A 221 1.76 -9.08 8.62
C PRO A 221 1.56 -8.28 7.32
N SER A 222 2.65 -7.79 6.71
CA SER A 222 2.60 -7.16 5.38
C SER A 222 2.21 -8.15 4.29
N MET A 223 2.49 -9.45 4.49
CA MET A 223 2.27 -10.51 3.51
C MET A 223 0.86 -11.09 3.63
N SER A 224 0.06 -10.93 2.58
CA SER A 224 -1.35 -11.41 2.56
C SER A 224 -1.58 -12.61 1.64
N ARG A 225 -0.56 -13.01 0.88
CA ARG A 225 -0.61 -14.07 -0.12
C ARG A 225 0.05 -15.34 0.39
N PRO A 226 -0.30 -16.53 -0.14
CA PRO A 226 0.31 -17.80 0.28
C PRO A 226 1.79 -17.95 -0.09
N VAL A 227 2.37 -17.00 -0.83
CA VAL A 227 3.77 -17.01 -1.28
C VAL A 227 4.44 -15.68 -0.97
N ILE A 228 5.71 -15.75 -0.63
CA ILE A 228 6.61 -14.62 -0.41
C ILE A 228 7.47 -14.51 -1.67
N LEU A 229 7.43 -13.35 -2.31
CA LEU A 229 8.23 -13.07 -3.51
C LEU A 229 9.56 -12.47 -3.07
N ALA A 230 10.66 -13.21 -3.18
CA ALA A 230 11.95 -12.80 -2.63
C ALA A 230 12.46 -11.51 -3.25
N ALA A 231 12.18 -11.27 -4.53
CA ALA A 231 12.57 -10.04 -5.22
C ALA A 231 11.90 -8.78 -4.66
N GLY A 232 10.69 -8.90 -4.11
CA GLY A 232 9.97 -7.77 -3.51
C GLY A 232 10.03 -7.76 -1.98
N THR A 233 10.31 -8.90 -1.35
CA THR A 233 10.42 -9.05 0.10
C THR A 233 11.60 -9.96 0.39
N PRO A 234 12.82 -9.41 0.32
CA PRO A 234 14.05 -10.19 0.42
C PRO A 234 14.32 -10.67 1.85
N GLU A 235 13.55 -10.20 2.82
CA GLU A 235 13.71 -10.52 4.24
C GLU A 235 12.40 -10.96 4.88
N ILE A 236 12.49 -11.92 5.80
CA ILE A 236 11.39 -12.38 6.63
C ILE A 236 11.78 -12.27 8.10
N LEU A 237 10.81 -11.97 8.95
CA LEU A 237 11.00 -11.91 10.39
C LEU A 237 10.65 -13.24 11.02
N LEU A 238 11.57 -13.81 11.79
CA LEU A 238 11.38 -15.07 12.51
C LEU A 238 11.72 -14.88 13.98
N PRO A 239 11.09 -15.61 14.92
CA PRO A 239 11.56 -15.59 16.31
C PRO A 239 13.05 -15.91 16.38
N TRP A 240 13.76 -15.23 17.27
CA TRP A 240 15.22 -15.26 17.33
C TRP A 240 15.80 -16.68 17.27
N ASP A 241 15.31 -17.58 18.13
CA ASP A 241 15.77 -18.96 18.24
C ASP A 241 15.37 -19.85 17.03
N ASN A 242 14.37 -19.45 16.26
CA ASN A 242 13.86 -20.21 15.12
C ASN A 242 14.55 -19.84 13.80
N ALA A 243 15.26 -18.70 13.74
CA ALA A 243 15.94 -18.24 12.55
C ALA A 243 17.00 -19.23 12.03
N ASP A 244 17.83 -19.77 12.93
CA ASP A 244 18.89 -20.73 12.54
C ASP A 244 18.30 -22.09 12.11
N LYS A 245 17.14 -22.46 12.66
CA LYS A 245 16.40 -23.64 12.22
C LYS A 245 15.87 -23.47 10.79
N PHE A 246 15.30 -22.30 10.48
CA PHE A 246 14.86 -21.97 9.14
C PHE A 246 16.00 -22.03 8.13
N LEU A 247 17.14 -21.39 8.42
CA LEU A 247 18.29 -21.35 7.52
C LEU A 247 18.81 -22.74 7.18
N ARG A 248 18.93 -23.62 8.18
CA ARG A 248 19.35 -25.02 7.98
C ARG A 248 18.37 -25.79 7.10
N ARG A 249 17.06 -25.67 7.35
CA ARG A 249 16.03 -26.33 6.55
C ARG A 249 15.95 -25.79 5.12
N LEU A 250 16.21 -24.49 4.94
CA LEU A 250 16.30 -23.88 3.62
C LEU A 250 17.48 -24.45 2.82
N GLU A 251 18.64 -24.61 3.45
CA GLU A 251 19.84 -25.22 2.84
C GLU A 251 19.61 -26.69 2.46
N GLU A 252 19.04 -27.49 3.37
CA GLU A 252 18.65 -28.89 3.12
C GLU A 252 17.65 -29.04 1.95
N HIS A 253 16.92 -27.96 1.63
CA HIS A 253 15.89 -27.91 0.58
C HIS A 253 16.30 -27.08 -0.64
N ALA A 254 17.58 -26.69 -0.76
CA ALA A 254 18.06 -25.75 -1.79
C ALA A 254 17.72 -26.17 -3.23
N ASN A 255 17.77 -27.48 -3.53
CA ASN A 255 17.51 -28.05 -4.85
C ASN A 255 16.06 -28.52 -5.07
N LYS A 256 15.15 -28.17 -4.16
CA LYS A 256 13.75 -28.56 -4.23
C LYS A 256 12.86 -27.32 -4.45
N PRO A 257 11.61 -27.50 -4.93
CA PRO A 257 10.66 -26.40 -5.05
C PRO A 257 10.36 -25.79 -3.67
N LEU A 258 10.42 -24.46 -3.59
CA LEU A 258 10.12 -23.67 -2.38
C LEU A 258 8.74 -22.98 -2.47
N ALA A 259 8.28 -22.68 -3.68
CA ALA A 259 7.00 -22.04 -3.93
C ALA A 259 6.13 -22.92 -4.82
N SER A 260 4.84 -23.01 -4.49
CA SER A 260 3.81 -23.61 -5.35
C SER A 260 3.05 -22.55 -6.13
N TRP A 261 3.23 -21.27 -5.80
CA TRP A 261 2.58 -20.14 -6.46
C TRP A 261 3.58 -19.22 -7.17
N THR A 262 3.09 -18.48 -8.17
CA THR A 262 3.84 -17.43 -8.85
C THR A 262 2.92 -16.29 -9.31
N ALA A 263 3.52 -15.16 -9.63
CA ALA A 263 2.86 -14.03 -10.24
C ALA A 263 2.86 -14.18 -11.76
N TRP A 264 1.68 -14.17 -12.37
CA TRP A 264 1.52 -14.22 -13.82
C TRP A 264 0.95 -12.90 -14.35
N SER A 265 1.67 -12.29 -15.28
CA SER A 265 1.21 -11.09 -15.99
C SER A 265 0.29 -11.47 -17.14
N VAL A 266 -0.93 -10.95 -17.12
CA VAL A 266 -1.98 -11.21 -18.10
C VAL A 266 -1.60 -10.56 -19.44
N PRO A 267 -1.34 -11.34 -20.51
CA PRO A 267 -0.72 -10.84 -21.74
C PRO A 267 -1.67 -10.01 -22.60
N LYS A 268 -2.98 -10.23 -22.47
CA LYS A 268 -4.05 -9.48 -23.16
C LYS A 268 -5.31 -9.50 -22.30
N THR A 269 -6.26 -8.60 -22.54
CA THR A 269 -7.54 -8.66 -21.83
C THR A 269 -8.26 -9.98 -22.13
N MET A 270 -8.62 -10.72 -21.08
CA MET A 270 -9.11 -12.10 -21.19
C MET A 270 -10.28 -12.37 -20.23
N LYS A 271 -11.20 -13.23 -20.67
CA LYS A 271 -12.23 -13.79 -19.78
C LYS A 271 -11.59 -14.75 -18.80
N ILE A 272 -12.24 -14.96 -17.65
CA ILE A 272 -11.74 -15.90 -16.63
C ILE A 272 -11.55 -17.32 -17.20
N ALA A 273 -12.42 -17.77 -18.09
CA ALA A 273 -12.35 -19.08 -18.73
C ALA A 273 -11.09 -19.24 -19.58
N ASP A 274 -10.67 -18.17 -20.28
CA ASP A 274 -9.47 -18.18 -21.12
C ASP A 274 -8.21 -18.14 -20.26
N VAL A 275 -8.24 -17.39 -19.15
CA VAL A 275 -7.16 -17.36 -18.16
C VAL A 275 -7.01 -18.74 -17.52
N ALA A 276 -8.10 -19.34 -17.03
CA ALA A 276 -8.17 -20.68 -16.46
C ALA A 276 -7.49 -21.74 -17.35
N LYS A 277 -7.83 -21.75 -18.65
CA LYS A 277 -7.19 -22.62 -19.63
C LYS A 277 -5.70 -22.34 -19.82
N SER A 278 -5.31 -21.06 -19.83
CA SER A 278 -3.92 -20.65 -20.08
C SER A 278 -2.97 -21.01 -18.94
N VAL A 279 -3.47 -21.03 -17.70
CA VAL A 279 -2.68 -21.32 -16.49
C VAL A 279 -3.03 -22.66 -15.86
N ASN A 280 -3.83 -23.48 -16.55
CA ASN A 280 -4.25 -24.82 -16.12
C ASN A 280 -4.84 -24.85 -14.70
N MET A 281 -5.76 -23.93 -14.42
CA MET A 281 -6.48 -23.82 -13.14
C MET A 281 -7.99 -23.79 -13.39
N SER A 282 -8.78 -24.17 -12.39
CA SER A 282 -10.24 -23.99 -12.48
C SER A 282 -10.64 -22.52 -12.32
N GLU A 283 -11.74 -22.09 -12.94
CA GLU A 283 -12.27 -20.73 -12.75
C GLU A 283 -12.59 -20.45 -11.27
N LYS A 284 -13.09 -21.46 -10.55
CA LYS A 284 -13.41 -21.36 -9.13
C LYS A 284 -12.16 -21.08 -8.30
N GLU A 285 -11.09 -21.82 -8.54
CA GLU A 285 -9.82 -21.66 -7.84
C GLU A 285 -9.20 -20.30 -8.15
N LEU A 286 -9.16 -19.90 -9.42
CA LEU A 286 -8.66 -18.58 -9.82
C LEU A 286 -9.42 -17.44 -9.15
N ARG A 287 -10.75 -17.52 -9.07
CA ARG A 287 -11.59 -16.52 -8.37
C ARG A 287 -11.39 -16.53 -6.87
N SER A 288 -11.05 -17.67 -6.27
CA SER A 288 -10.81 -17.78 -4.84
C SER A 288 -9.49 -17.13 -4.43
N ILE A 289 -8.43 -17.33 -5.22
CA ILE A 289 -7.09 -16.82 -4.91
C ILE A 289 -6.88 -15.39 -5.40
N ASN A 290 -7.48 -15.05 -6.55
CA ASN A 290 -7.57 -13.69 -7.06
C ASN A 290 -9.03 -13.27 -6.94
N PRO A 291 -9.41 -12.34 -6.05
CA PRO A 291 -10.81 -11.97 -5.80
C PRO A 291 -11.42 -11.24 -7.02
N ILE A 292 -11.71 -12.00 -8.08
CA ILE A 292 -12.19 -11.55 -9.39
C ILE A 292 -13.72 -11.56 -9.36
N PRO A 293 -14.38 -10.40 -9.52
CA PRO A 293 -15.85 -10.32 -9.50
C PRO A 293 -16.51 -11.10 -10.65
N ASN A 294 -17.77 -11.50 -10.45
CA ASN A 294 -18.58 -12.12 -11.50
C ASN A 294 -18.88 -11.11 -12.62
N GLY A 295 -18.95 -11.57 -13.87
CA GLY A 295 -19.22 -10.72 -15.05
C GLY A 295 -18.08 -9.76 -15.42
N MET A 296 -16.89 -9.95 -14.87
CA MET A 296 -15.70 -9.16 -15.19
C MET A 296 -14.65 -10.00 -15.94
N GLN A 297 -13.98 -9.35 -16.88
CA GLN A 297 -12.76 -9.80 -17.53
C GLN A 297 -11.54 -9.15 -16.89
N ILE A 298 -10.38 -9.80 -17.00
CA ILE A 298 -9.12 -9.30 -16.47
C ILE A 298 -8.41 -8.52 -17.57
N LYS A 299 -8.05 -7.26 -17.30
CA LYS A 299 -7.37 -6.40 -18.27
C LYS A 299 -5.93 -6.82 -18.50
N GLN A 300 -5.41 -6.59 -19.71
CA GLN A 300 -3.98 -6.70 -20.03
C GLN A 300 -3.11 -5.98 -18.99
N GLY A 301 -1.97 -6.59 -18.64
CA GLY A 301 -1.02 -6.04 -17.67
C GLY A 301 -1.44 -6.24 -16.21
N SER A 302 -2.63 -6.81 -15.95
CA SER A 302 -2.97 -7.27 -14.61
C SER A 302 -2.05 -8.41 -14.19
N THR A 303 -1.74 -8.49 -12.91
CA THR A 303 -1.02 -9.60 -12.29
C THR A 303 -2.02 -10.51 -11.59
N LEU A 304 -1.87 -11.81 -11.78
CA LEU A 304 -2.65 -12.84 -11.08
C LEU A 304 -1.72 -13.77 -10.34
N LEU A 305 -2.14 -14.21 -9.16
CA LEU A 305 -1.51 -15.31 -8.45
C LEU A 305 -2.02 -16.64 -9.03
N VAL A 306 -1.09 -17.47 -9.52
CA VAL A 306 -1.39 -18.76 -10.16
C VAL A 306 -0.43 -19.83 -9.66
N THR A 307 -0.72 -21.10 -9.91
CA THR A 307 0.16 -22.20 -9.53
C THR A 307 1.39 -22.28 -10.44
N ARG A 308 2.54 -22.67 -9.88
CA ARG A 308 3.76 -22.92 -10.66
C ARG A 308 3.61 -24.22 -11.46
N GLN A 309 3.75 -24.11 -12.77
CA GLN A 309 3.78 -25.23 -13.70
C GLN A 309 4.66 -24.90 -14.92
N GLY A 310 5.74 -25.64 -15.12
CA GLY A 310 6.57 -25.58 -16.33
C GLY A 310 7.22 -24.20 -16.54
N LYS A 311 6.72 -23.42 -17.51
CA LYS A 311 7.27 -22.08 -17.81
C LYS A 311 7.07 -21.07 -16.67
N LEU A 312 6.23 -21.40 -15.69
CA LEU A 312 5.90 -20.59 -14.53
C LEU A 312 6.71 -20.98 -13.28
N ASP A 313 7.72 -21.83 -13.43
CA ASP A 313 8.52 -22.34 -12.30
C ASP A 313 9.61 -21.38 -11.84
N ASN A 314 9.87 -20.29 -12.58
CA ASN A 314 10.85 -19.27 -12.24
C ASN A 314 10.35 -18.34 -11.12
N ASP A 315 11.30 -17.79 -10.38
CA ASP A 315 11.03 -16.77 -9.37
C ASP A 315 10.57 -15.46 -9.99
N VAL A 316 9.69 -14.76 -9.27
CA VAL A 316 9.07 -13.54 -9.77
C VAL A 316 10.09 -12.40 -9.79
N THR A 317 10.12 -11.65 -10.89
CA THR A 317 11.01 -10.49 -11.01
C THR A 317 10.58 -9.35 -10.08
N GLU A 318 11.55 -8.55 -9.63
CA GLU A 318 11.31 -7.38 -8.77
C GLU A 318 10.24 -6.44 -9.35
N HIS A 319 10.35 -6.11 -10.65
CA HIS A 319 9.38 -5.26 -11.32
C HIS A 319 7.95 -5.79 -11.20
N LEU A 320 7.74 -7.11 -11.34
CA LEU A 320 6.41 -7.71 -11.20
C LEU A 320 5.97 -7.77 -9.74
N ALA A 321 6.87 -8.09 -8.81
CA ALA A 321 6.59 -8.13 -7.37
C ALA A 321 6.15 -6.76 -6.83
N ASP A 322 6.74 -5.68 -7.34
CA ASP A 322 6.51 -4.33 -6.83
C ASP A 322 5.34 -3.61 -7.52
N ASN A 323 5.12 -3.86 -8.81
CA ASN A 323 4.08 -3.18 -9.60
C ASN A 323 2.81 -4.03 -9.78
N ALA A 324 2.67 -5.13 -9.04
CA ALA A 324 1.54 -6.04 -9.14
C ALA A 324 0.21 -5.35 -8.84
N GLN A 325 -0.66 -5.30 -9.85
CA GLN A 325 -2.01 -4.78 -9.74
C GLN A 325 -2.98 -5.66 -10.52
N ILE A 326 -4.25 -5.67 -10.10
CA ILE A 326 -5.32 -6.35 -10.83
C ILE A 326 -6.35 -5.33 -11.26
N SER A 327 -6.68 -5.35 -12.54
CA SER A 327 -7.65 -4.44 -13.14
C SER A 327 -8.70 -5.21 -13.91
N PHE A 328 -9.95 -4.77 -13.75
CA PHE A 328 -11.11 -5.44 -14.34
C PHE A 328 -11.77 -4.59 -15.43
N ALA A 329 -12.43 -5.25 -16.36
CA ALA A 329 -13.34 -4.67 -17.34
C ALA A 329 -14.66 -5.46 -17.35
N PRO A 330 -15.83 -4.82 -17.52
CA PRO A 330 -17.08 -5.55 -17.72
C PRO A 330 -16.98 -6.48 -18.93
N GLU A 331 -17.39 -7.75 -18.76
CA GLU A 331 -17.42 -8.72 -19.85
C GLU A 331 -18.43 -8.36 -20.93
N VAL A 332 -19.56 -7.80 -20.50
CA VAL A 332 -20.62 -7.27 -21.33
C VAL A 332 -20.72 -5.78 -21.06
N VAL A 333 -20.57 -4.97 -22.11
CA VAL A 333 -20.84 -3.54 -22.05
C VAL A 333 -22.20 -3.31 -22.65
N LEU A 334 -23.11 -2.76 -21.86
CA LEU A 334 -24.44 -2.39 -22.34
C LEU A 334 -24.34 -1.11 -23.18
N ARG A 335 -24.63 -1.22 -24.48
CA ARG A 335 -24.72 -0.04 -25.35
C ARG A 335 -26.16 0.44 -25.39
N ARG A 336 -26.38 1.71 -25.08
CA ARG A 336 -27.69 2.35 -25.25
C ARG A 336 -27.93 2.60 -26.73
N ILE A 337 -28.99 2.02 -27.27
CA ILE A 337 -29.54 2.33 -28.58
C ILE A 337 -30.94 2.92 -28.40
N MET A 338 -31.35 3.78 -29.33
CA MET A 338 -32.72 4.27 -29.40
C MET A 338 -33.44 3.52 -30.52
N VAL A 339 -34.55 2.87 -30.19
CA VAL A 339 -35.37 2.10 -31.13
C VAL A 339 -36.75 2.74 -31.20
N THR A 340 -37.24 2.99 -32.41
CA THR A 340 -38.58 3.53 -32.63
C THR A 340 -39.60 2.40 -32.64
N ALA A 341 -40.60 2.45 -31.77
CA ALA A 341 -41.68 1.46 -31.72
C ALA A 341 -42.54 1.51 -32.99
N LEU A 342 -42.75 0.37 -33.63
CA LEU A 342 -43.59 0.23 -34.82
C LEU A 342 -45.06 -0.03 -34.45
N LYS A 343 -45.95 0.01 -35.44
CA LYS A 343 -47.37 -0.32 -35.24
C LYS A 343 -47.49 -1.79 -34.80
N GLY A 344 -48.05 -2.01 -33.61
CA GLY A 344 -48.19 -3.35 -33.01
C GLY A 344 -47.02 -3.80 -32.14
N ASP A 345 -45.95 -3.00 -32.01
CA ASP A 345 -44.87 -3.33 -31.08
C ASP A 345 -45.34 -3.24 -29.63
N THR A 346 -44.96 -4.24 -28.84
CA THR A 346 -45.11 -4.27 -27.39
C THR A 346 -43.73 -4.31 -26.76
N LEU A 347 -43.64 -4.10 -25.44
CA LEU A 347 -42.38 -4.32 -24.73
C LEU A 347 -41.89 -5.76 -24.88
N ALA A 348 -42.78 -6.75 -25.04
CA ALA A 348 -42.40 -8.14 -25.28
C ALA A 348 -41.76 -8.34 -26.66
N THR A 349 -42.33 -7.77 -27.72
CA THR A 349 -41.78 -7.92 -29.08
C THR A 349 -40.45 -7.17 -29.23
N LEU A 350 -40.32 -5.98 -28.62
CA LEU A 350 -39.05 -5.25 -28.59
C LEU A 350 -37.99 -5.95 -27.73
N ALA A 351 -38.38 -6.51 -26.58
CA ALA A 351 -37.50 -7.27 -25.70
C ALA A 351 -36.90 -8.49 -26.42
N ALA A 352 -37.74 -9.29 -27.07
CA ALA A 352 -37.31 -10.48 -27.81
C ALA A 352 -36.36 -10.14 -28.98
N ARG A 353 -36.62 -9.03 -29.71
CA ARG A 353 -35.78 -8.60 -30.84
C ARG A 353 -34.36 -8.19 -30.43
N HIS A 354 -34.20 -7.72 -29.19
CA HIS A 354 -32.96 -7.14 -28.69
C HIS A 354 -32.30 -7.95 -27.58
N ASP A 355 -32.78 -9.18 -27.33
CA ASP A 355 -32.28 -10.11 -26.32
C ASP A 355 -32.21 -9.48 -24.91
N VAL A 356 -33.29 -8.79 -24.53
CA VAL A 356 -33.47 -8.17 -23.21
C VAL A 356 -34.83 -8.54 -22.64
N THR A 357 -35.12 -8.20 -21.39
CA THR A 357 -36.45 -8.46 -20.79
C THR A 357 -37.38 -7.25 -20.92
N PRO A 358 -38.71 -7.44 -20.99
CA PRO A 358 -39.67 -6.33 -21.00
C PRO A 358 -39.54 -5.44 -19.76
N ALA A 359 -39.26 -6.05 -18.59
CA ALA A 359 -39.04 -5.34 -17.33
C ALA A 359 -37.81 -4.41 -17.39
N ASN A 360 -36.72 -4.85 -18.02
CA ASN A 360 -35.54 -4.04 -18.23
C ASN A 360 -35.84 -2.83 -19.13
N ILE A 361 -36.52 -3.04 -20.27
CA ILE A 361 -36.92 -1.93 -21.15
C ILE A 361 -37.82 -0.94 -20.40
N ALA A 362 -38.80 -1.42 -19.63
CA ALA A 362 -39.66 -0.57 -18.83
C ALA A 362 -38.86 0.26 -17.81
N ALA A 363 -37.94 -0.36 -17.08
CA ALA A 363 -37.08 0.31 -16.11
C ALA A 363 -36.19 1.39 -16.74
N TRP A 364 -35.53 1.07 -17.87
CA TRP A 364 -34.64 2.01 -18.58
C TRP A 364 -35.35 3.25 -19.11
N ASN A 365 -36.65 3.11 -19.42
CA ASN A 365 -37.49 4.17 -19.96
C ASN A 365 -38.46 4.75 -18.91
N LYS A 366 -38.33 4.35 -17.63
CA LYS A 366 -39.20 4.78 -16.52
C LYS A 366 -40.70 4.56 -16.80
N LEU A 367 -41.04 3.46 -17.48
CA LEU A 367 -42.41 3.07 -17.80
C LEU A 367 -43.01 2.23 -16.66
N LYS A 368 -44.27 2.50 -16.30
CA LYS A 368 -45.03 1.69 -15.34
C LYS A 368 -45.80 0.60 -16.08
N MET A 369 -45.64 -0.65 -15.68
CA MET A 369 -46.34 -1.80 -16.29
C MET A 369 -47.76 -1.96 -15.72
N PRO A 370 -48.77 -2.35 -16.52
CA PRO A 370 -48.70 -2.57 -17.97
C PRO A 370 -48.69 -1.25 -18.75
N VAL A 371 -47.89 -1.19 -19.83
CA VAL A 371 -47.79 -0.02 -20.71
C VAL A 371 -48.00 -0.44 -22.16
N ALA A 372 -48.82 0.33 -22.87
CA ALA A 372 -48.96 0.24 -24.33
C ALA A 372 -47.99 1.21 -25.00
N LEU A 373 -47.23 0.73 -25.98
CA LEU A 373 -46.32 1.57 -26.75
C LEU A 373 -47.06 2.26 -27.89
N LYS A 374 -46.78 3.55 -28.09
CA LYS A 374 -47.34 4.30 -29.23
C LYS A 374 -46.45 4.10 -30.46
N PRO A 375 -47.03 3.90 -31.66
CA PRO A 375 -46.24 3.92 -32.89
C PRO A 375 -45.44 5.23 -33.00
N GLY A 376 -44.15 5.14 -33.33
CA GLY A 376 -43.23 6.28 -33.39
C GLY A 376 -42.56 6.64 -32.05
N GLN A 377 -42.94 6.00 -30.94
CA GLN A 377 -42.32 6.25 -29.63
C GLN A 377 -40.87 5.77 -29.61
N SER A 378 -39.95 6.65 -29.18
CA SER A 378 -38.53 6.29 -29.03
C SER A 378 -38.29 5.59 -27.69
N ILE A 379 -37.76 4.38 -27.75
CA ILE A 379 -37.50 3.50 -26.61
C ILE A 379 -35.99 3.28 -26.51
N ALA A 380 -35.42 3.61 -25.36
CA ALA A 380 -34.04 3.31 -25.04
C ALA A 380 -33.89 1.82 -24.70
N ILE A 381 -33.02 1.12 -25.43
CA ILE A 381 -32.71 -0.28 -25.18
C ILE A 381 -31.21 -0.38 -24.92
N LEU A 382 -30.83 -0.99 -23.80
CA LEU A 382 -29.45 -1.30 -23.46
C LEU A 382 -29.14 -2.70 -23.99
N VAL A 383 -28.48 -2.78 -25.14
CA VAL A 383 -28.12 -4.07 -25.75
C VAL A 383 -26.76 -4.55 -25.25
N PRO A 384 -26.64 -5.84 -24.85
CA PRO A 384 -25.36 -6.48 -24.59
C PRO A 384 -24.45 -6.36 -25.81
N THR A 385 -23.32 -5.67 -25.68
CA THR A 385 -22.23 -5.75 -26.66
C THR A 385 -21.04 -6.40 -25.99
N THR A 386 -20.39 -7.34 -26.67
CA THR A 386 -19.08 -7.80 -26.23
C THR A 386 -18.14 -6.61 -26.35
N ALA A 387 -17.38 -6.31 -25.30
CA ALA A 387 -16.37 -5.25 -25.34
C ALA A 387 -15.34 -5.62 -26.42
N SER A 388 -15.54 -5.14 -27.65
CA SER A 388 -14.62 -5.41 -28.74
C SER A 388 -13.30 -4.71 -28.42
N ALA A 389 -12.22 -5.48 -28.35
CA ALA A 389 -10.86 -4.99 -28.28
C ALA A 389 -10.45 -4.33 -29.62
N LYS A 390 -11.08 -3.21 -29.98
CA LYS A 390 -10.64 -2.32 -31.07
C LYS A 390 -10.96 -0.88 -30.69
N GLY A 391 -9.92 -0.14 -30.34
CA GLY A 391 -9.96 1.31 -30.28
C GLY A 391 -10.39 1.85 -31.64
N SER A 392 -11.57 2.47 -31.68
CA SER A 392 -11.99 3.29 -32.80
C SER A 392 -11.18 4.59 -32.75
N LYS A 393 -10.15 4.67 -33.59
CA LYS A 393 -9.56 5.96 -34.00
C LYS A 393 -10.64 6.73 -34.75
N THR A 394 -11.25 7.71 -34.09
CA THR A 394 -12.02 8.74 -34.78
C THR A 394 -11.05 9.69 -35.47
N SER A 395 -10.84 9.47 -36.76
CA SER A 395 -10.28 10.46 -37.67
C SER A 395 -11.20 11.70 -37.69
N PRO A 396 -10.68 12.94 -37.60
CA PRO A 396 -11.52 14.11 -37.69
C PRO A 396 -12.00 14.30 -39.14
N LYS A 397 -13.32 14.34 -39.34
CA LYS A 397 -13.94 14.82 -40.59
C LYS A 397 -13.68 16.33 -40.70
N LYS A 398 -12.98 16.74 -41.76
CA LYS A 398 -12.85 18.13 -42.21
C LYS A 398 -14.24 18.72 -42.46
N SER A 399 -14.58 19.81 -41.76
CA SER A 399 -15.68 20.70 -42.10
C SER A 399 -15.20 21.68 -43.17
N SER A 400 -15.88 21.66 -44.31
CA SER A 400 -15.81 22.69 -45.34
C SER A 400 -16.37 24.01 -44.80
N ILE A 401 -15.53 25.04 -44.69
CA ILE A 401 -15.97 26.44 -44.63
C ILE A 401 -15.37 27.14 -45.84
N ASN A 402 -16.28 27.65 -46.66
CA ASN A 402 -16.05 28.51 -47.79
C ASN A 402 -15.83 29.93 -47.25
N THR A 403 -14.65 30.52 -47.42
CA THR A 403 -14.47 31.97 -47.46
C THR A 403 -13.31 32.30 -48.41
N GLY A 404 -13.57 33.25 -49.31
CA GLY A 404 -12.85 33.45 -50.56
C GLY A 404 -11.40 33.91 -50.43
N VAL A 405 -10.61 33.51 -51.43
CA VAL A 405 -9.27 34.02 -51.69
C VAL A 405 -9.29 34.79 -53.01
N LYS A 406 -8.92 36.07 -52.94
CA LYS A 406 -8.40 36.84 -54.07
C LYS A 406 -6.91 36.54 -54.21
N ALA A 407 -6.53 36.15 -55.44
CA ALA A 407 -5.24 36.15 -56.14
C ALA A 407 -3.92 36.45 -55.39
N ALA A 408 -3.02 35.44 -55.38
CA ALA A 408 -1.66 35.34 -55.95
C ALA A 408 -0.78 36.59 -56.25
N PRO A 409 0.56 36.46 -56.52
CA PRO A 409 1.45 35.29 -56.44
C PRO A 409 2.84 35.49 -55.77
N SER A 410 3.45 34.36 -55.39
CA SER A 410 4.87 33.95 -55.51
C SER A 410 5.96 34.99 -55.82
N GLN A 411 7.06 34.96 -55.03
CA GLN A 411 8.41 34.94 -55.59
C GLN A 411 9.39 34.09 -54.76
N ASN A 412 10.37 33.60 -55.52
CA ASN A 412 11.38 32.57 -55.27
C ASN A 412 12.73 33.21 -54.86
N HIS A 413 13.75 32.37 -54.64
CA HIS A 413 15.20 32.62 -54.37
C HIS A 413 15.61 32.18 -52.95
N GLY A 414 16.66 31.39 -52.70
CA GLY A 414 17.77 30.91 -53.53
C GLY A 414 19.08 30.94 -52.71
N ASN A 415 19.90 29.89 -52.86
CA ASN A 415 21.33 29.73 -52.48
C ASN A 415 21.73 29.32 -51.04
N GLY A 416 22.48 28.20 -50.96
CA GLY A 416 23.46 27.88 -49.90
C GLY A 416 24.79 28.64 -50.10
N PRO A 417 25.97 28.26 -49.53
CA PRO A 417 26.37 26.90 -49.08
C PRO A 417 27.29 26.76 -47.81
N LYS A 418 27.51 25.50 -47.38
CA LYS A 418 28.73 24.83 -46.80
C LYS A 418 29.67 25.52 -45.77
N ALA A 419 29.90 24.83 -44.64
CA ALA A 419 31.21 24.41 -44.06
C ALA A 419 30.93 23.52 -42.80
N LYS A 420 31.36 22.27 -42.62
CA LYS A 420 32.67 21.55 -42.52
C LYS A 420 33.44 21.70 -41.19
N SER A 421 33.90 20.53 -40.72
CA SER A 421 34.95 20.21 -39.71
C SER A 421 34.58 20.26 -38.23
N GLN A 422 35.21 19.49 -37.34
CA GLN A 422 35.62 18.07 -37.25
C GLN A 422 36.18 17.91 -35.82
N ALA A 423 36.15 16.69 -35.31
CA ALA A 423 36.70 16.30 -34.01
C ALA A 423 38.24 16.48 -33.92
N ASN A 424 38.77 16.49 -32.69
CA ASN A 424 39.93 15.65 -32.40
C ASN A 424 40.18 15.40 -30.90
N ALA A 425 40.67 14.19 -30.65
CA ALA A 425 41.25 13.69 -29.41
C ALA A 425 42.77 13.56 -29.58
N LYS A 426 43.56 13.65 -28.49
CA LYS A 426 44.57 12.64 -28.04
C LYS A 426 45.61 13.18 -27.05
N ALA A 427 45.78 12.38 -26.00
CA ALA A 427 46.97 11.99 -25.20
C ALA A 427 48.37 12.59 -25.50
N HIS A 428 49.18 12.81 -24.44
CA HIS A 428 50.36 12.01 -24.01
C HIS A 428 51.27 12.81 -23.04
N LYS A 429 51.67 12.23 -21.89
CA LYS A 429 53.06 11.81 -21.55
C LYS A 429 53.31 11.66 -20.04
N GLN A 430 54.11 10.65 -19.77
CA GLN A 430 54.65 10.12 -18.53
C GLN A 430 56.08 10.65 -18.35
N VAL A 431 56.51 11.04 -17.14
CA VAL A 431 57.92 11.00 -16.68
C VAL A 431 57.96 10.80 -15.16
N THR A 432 58.84 9.89 -14.75
CA THR A 432 59.21 9.42 -13.42
C THR A 432 60.17 10.35 -12.67
N LYS A 433 60.23 10.27 -11.33
CA LYS A 433 61.50 10.28 -10.57
C LYS A 433 61.35 9.83 -9.11
N ASP A 434 62.27 8.95 -8.73
CA ASP A 434 62.55 8.38 -7.41
C ASP A 434 63.10 9.37 -6.37
N ALA A 435 62.89 9.07 -5.08
CA ALA A 435 63.89 8.99 -4.00
C ALA A 435 63.18 8.83 -2.64
N LYS A 436 63.21 7.65 -2.00
CA LYS A 436 64.17 7.14 -1.00
C LYS A 436 64.10 7.78 0.41
N ALA A 437 63.61 6.94 1.33
CA ALA A 437 64.20 6.54 2.63
C ALA A 437 64.33 7.55 3.80
N SER A 438 63.63 7.24 4.90
CA SER A 438 64.20 6.80 6.20
C SER A 438 63.06 6.52 7.22
N THR A 439 62.78 5.30 7.70
CA THR A 439 63.33 4.61 8.92
C THR A 439 63.41 5.51 10.17
N GLN A 440 63.08 5.14 11.41
CA GLN A 440 62.63 3.90 12.07
C GLN A 440 62.37 4.22 13.57
N SER A 441 61.78 3.26 14.30
CA SER A 441 61.77 3.10 15.79
C SER A 441 60.88 4.07 16.57
N GLY A 442 60.14 3.73 17.62
CA GLY A 442 59.97 2.59 18.54
C GLY A 442 59.09 3.17 19.67
N SER A 443 58.44 2.52 20.63
CA SER A 443 58.52 1.20 21.23
C SER A 443 57.37 1.16 22.26
N LYS A 444 56.69 0.00 22.34
CA LYS A 444 56.10 -0.68 23.51
C LYS A 444 55.15 0.03 24.49
N ALA A 445 54.07 -0.71 24.74
CA ALA A 445 53.17 -0.74 25.90
C ALA A 445 53.90 -0.99 27.24
N PRO A 446 53.24 -0.97 28.42
CA PRO A 446 52.01 -1.72 28.75
C PRO A 446 50.73 -0.89 28.75
#